data_AF-A0A8S3Z256-F1
#
_entry.id   AF-A0A8S3Z256-F1
#
_cell.length_a   1.000
_cell.length_b   1.000
_cell.length_c   1.000
_cell.angle_alpha   90.00
_cell.angle_beta   90.00
_cell.angle_gamma   90.00
#
_symmetry.space_group_name_H-M   'P 1'
#
loop_
_entity.id
_entity.type
_entity.pdbx_description
1 polymer ?
#
loop_
_entity_poly.entity_id
_entity_poly.type
_entity_poly.pdbx_seq_one_letter_code
_entity_poly.pdbx_strand_id
1 'polypeptide(L)'
;MAATGSVITWIILVAIAAIIFIPHECGGRLVVRQKDLVVDIGRSTYLTREDLAISTVRRGESCRVEVATADPITQRVGRITPP
;
A
#
# COMPACT_ATOMS: atom_id res chain seq x y z
N MET A 1 3.58 53.45 -13.30
CA MET A 1 4.34 52.24 -12.89
C MET A 1 3.70 51.46 -11.72
N ALA A 2 2.43 51.69 -11.36
CA ALA A 2 1.75 50.98 -10.26
C ALA A 2 0.81 49.84 -10.73
N ALA A 3 0.27 49.93 -11.95
CA ALA A 3 -0.70 48.96 -12.47
C ALA A 3 -0.08 47.59 -12.78
N THR A 4 1.19 47.54 -13.20
CA THR A 4 1.89 46.29 -13.53
C THR A 4 2.14 45.42 -12.28
N GLY A 5 2.42 46.03 -11.13
CA GLY A 5 2.64 45.32 -9.87
C GLY A 5 1.38 44.60 -9.37
N SER A 6 0.21 45.23 -9.54
CA SER A 6 -1.08 44.65 -9.14
C SER A 6 -1.46 43.43 -9.99
N VAL A 7 -1.27 43.51 -11.32
CA VAL A 7 -1.56 42.39 -12.22
C VAL A 7 -0.69 41.18 -11.89
N ILE A 8 0.59 41.40 -11.58
CA ILE A 8 1.50 40.33 -11.19
C ILE A 8 1.07 39.67 -9.87
N THR A 9 0.55 40.44 -8.91
CA THR A 9 0.08 39.88 -7.62
C THR A 9 -1.14 39.00 -7.81
N TRP A 10 -2.08 39.40 -8.67
CA TRP A 10 -3.25 38.58 -9.02
C TRP A 10 -2.87 37.28 -9.74
N ILE A 11 -1.91 37.33 -10.66
CA ILE A 11 -1.41 36.13 -11.36
C ILE A 11 -0.78 35.15 -10.36
N ILE A 12 0.01 35.65 -9.41
CA ILE A 12 0.64 34.81 -8.38
C ILE A 12 -0.42 34.18 -7.46
N LEU A 13 -1.44 34.94 -7.04
CA LEU A 13 -2.53 34.43 -6.21
C LEU A 13 -3.31 33.32 -6.92
N VAL A 14 -3.61 33.49 -8.20
CA VAL A 14 -4.31 32.47 -9.01
C VAL A 14 -3.44 31.23 -9.17
N ALA A 15 -2.13 31.39 -9.41
CA ALA A 15 -1.20 30.26 -9.53
C ALA A 15 -1.08 29.47 -8.22
N ILE A 16 -1.00 30.14 -7.06
CA ILE A 16 -0.95 29.49 -5.75
C ILE A 16 -2.27 28.76 -5.46
N ALA A 17 -3.41 29.41 -5.73
CA ALA A 17 -4.71 28.77 -5.58
C ALA A 17 -4.80 27.50 -6.44
N ALA A 18 -4.37 27.57 -7.70
CA ALA A 18 -4.36 26.42 -8.61
C ALA A 18 -3.49 25.26 -8.10
N ILE A 19 -2.32 25.54 -7.51
CA ILE A 19 -1.42 24.52 -6.96
C ILE A 19 -2.05 23.82 -5.74
N ILE A 20 -2.78 24.54 -4.88
CA ILE A 20 -3.45 23.99 -3.71
C ILE A 20 -4.60 23.04 -4.09
N PHE A 21 -5.27 23.30 -5.23
CA PHE A 21 -6.35 22.45 -5.73
C PHE A 21 -5.87 21.24 -6.53
N ILE A 22 -4.57 21.05 -6.71
CA ILE A 22 -4.06 19.81 -7.31
C ILE A 22 -4.30 18.68 -6.30
N PRO A 23 -5.06 17.63 -6.67
CA PRO A 23 -5.18 16.46 -5.81
C PRO A 23 -3.78 15.89 -5.60
N HIS A 24 -3.26 16.02 -4.38
CA HIS A 24 -2.07 15.29 -3.97
C HIS A 24 -2.45 13.81 -3.98
N GLU A 25 -1.91 13.06 -4.94
CA GLU A 25 -1.95 11.59 -4.99
C GLU A 25 -1.37 11.05 -3.67
N CYS A 26 -2.23 10.86 -2.68
CA CYS A 26 -1.86 10.47 -1.33
C CYS A 26 -1.73 8.95 -1.31
N GLY A 27 -0.48 8.47 -1.24
CA GLY A 27 -0.14 7.11 -0.82
C GLY A 27 -0.62 5.99 -1.74
N GLY A 28 0.26 5.55 -2.65
CA GLY A 28 0.04 4.32 -3.40
C GLY A 28 -0.15 3.14 -2.44
N ARG A 29 -1.34 2.54 -2.44
CA ARG A 29 -1.61 1.33 -1.66
C ARG A 29 -0.94 0.16 -2.36
N LEU A 30 0.12 -0.39 -1.75
CA LEU A 30 0.92 -1.49 -2.30
C LEU A 30 0.05 -2.72 -2.64
N VAL A 31 -0.95 -3.03 -1.81
CA VAL A 31 -1.93 -4.08 -2.10
C VAL A 31 -3.18 -3.46 -2.70
N VAL A 32 -3.43 -3.72 -3.98
CA VAL A 32 -4.60 -3.22 -4.70
C VAL A 32 -5.81 -4.08 -4.39
N ARG A 33 -5.62 -5.42 -4.39
CA ARG A 33 -6.68 -6.40 -4.20
C ARG A 33 -6.19 -7.53 -3.30
N GLN A 34 -7.06 -7.92 -2.37
CA GLN A 34 -6.85 -9.06 -1.48
C GLN A 34 -8.18 -9.82 -1.38
N LYS A 35 -8.15 -11.11 -1.65
CA LYS A 35 -9.29 -12.02 -1.52
C LYS A 35 -8.97 -13.07 -0.46
N ASP A 36 -9.93 -13.32 0.43
CA ASP A 36 -9.80 -14.41 1.40
C ASP A 36 -9.89 -15.76 0.70
N LEU A 37 -8.97 -16.65 1.05
CA LEU A 37 -8.89 -17.99 0.49
C LEU A 37 -9.07 -19.01 1.61
N VAL A 38 -10.05 -19.90 1.46
CA VAL A 38 -10.26 -21.03 2.37
C VAL A 38 -9.63 -22.26 1.74
N VAL A 39 -8.74 -22.92 2.48
CA VAL A 39 -8.04 -24.13 2.04
C VAL A 39 -8.25 -25.22 3.06
N ASP A 40 -8.73 -26.37 2.62
CA ASP A 40 -8.90 -27.54 3.48
C ASP A 40 -7.56 -28.09 3.98
N ILE A 41 -7.58 -28.71 5.15
CA ILE A 41 -6.39 -29.32 5.77
C ILE A 41 -5.79 -30.37 4.82
N GLY A 42 -4.49 -30.27 4.57
CA GLY A 42 -3.75 -31.19 3.70
C GLY A 42 -3.86 -30.89 2.20
N ARG A 43 -4.51 -29.78 1.82
CA ARG A 43 -4.55 -29.30 0.44
C ARG A 43 -3.62 -28.10 0.24
N SER A 44 -3.15 -27.94 -0.99
CA SER A 44 -2.38 -26.78 -1.43
C SER A 44 -3.11 -26.08 -2.57
N THR A 45 -2.86 -24.77 -2.69
CA THR A 45 -3.43 -23.94 -3.76
C THR A 45 -2.42 -22.87 -4.14
N TYR A 46 -2.55 -22.38 -5.38
CA TYR A 46 -1.68 -21.35 -5.92
C TYR A 46 -2.43 -20.03 -5.96
N LEU A 47 -1.78 -18.96 -5.52
CA LEU A 47 -2.32 -17.61 -5.62
C LEU A 47 -2.24 -17.13 -7.07
N THR A 48 -3.34 -16.56 -7.55
CA THR A 48 -3.39 -15.91 -8.87
C THR A 48 -3.43 -14.40 -8.72
N ARG A 49 -3.28 -13.66 -9.83
CA ARG A 49 -3.43 -12.19 -9.85
C ARG A 49 -4.82 -11.73 -9.43
N GLU A 50 -5.82 -12.61 -9.51
CA GLU A 50 -7.18 -12.36 -9.06
C GLU A 50 -7.25 -12.27 -7.53
N ASP A 51 -6.42 -13.06 -6.84
CA ASP A 51 -6.46 -13.26 -5.39
C ASP A 51 -5.59 -12.24 -4.64
N LEU A 52 -4.42 -11.91 -5.21
CA LEU A 52 -3.50 -10.91 -4.67
C LEU A 52 -2.92 -10.05 -5.81
N ALA A 53 -3.22 -8.76 -5.78
CA ALA A 53 -2.70 -7.80 -6.74
C ALA A 53 -1.86 -6.74 -6.03
N ILE A 54 -0.60 -6.59 -6.46
CA ILE A 54 0.37 -5.66 -5.89
C ILE A 54 0.56 -4.51 -6.89
N SER A 55 0.38 -3.26 -6.48
CA SER A 55 0.77 -2.10 -7.27
C SER A 55 2.25 -1.86 -7.09
N THR A 56 2.98 -1.63 -8.19
CA THR A 56 4.34 -1.13 -8.10
C THR A 56 4.28 0.39 -7.98
N VAL A 57 5.00 0.93 -6.99
CA VAL A 57 4.97 2.37 -6.68
C VAL A 57 5.61 3.20 -7.81
N ARG A 58 6.53 2.62 -8.59
CA ARG A 58 7.22 3.27 -9.71
C ARG A 58 7.46 2.31 -10.88
N ARG A 59 7.31 2.82 -12.12
CA ARG A 59 7.67 2.08 -13.34
C ARG A 59 9.18 1.85 -13.36
N GLY A 60 9.62 0.60 -13.32
CA GLY A 60 11.03 0.20 -13.43
C GLY A 60 11.72 -0.18 -12.12
N GLU A 61 11.05 -0.04 -10.97
CA GLU A 61 11.60 -0.51 -9.68
C GLU A 61 11.16 -1.96 -9.39
N SER A 62 12.11 -2.81 -8.99
CA SER A 62 11.84 -4.16 -8.52
C SER A 62 11.53 -4.14 -7.01
N CYS A 63 10.24 -4.19 -6.66
CA CYS A 63 9.85 -4.46 -5.27
C CYS A 63 9.99 -5.95 -4.99
N ARG A 64 10.95 -6.33 -4.14
CA ARG A 64 11.06 -7.69 -3.61
C ARG A 64 9.92 -7.94 -2.62
N VAL A 65 9.03 -8.87 -2.95
CA VAL A 65 7.93 -9.30 -2.09
C VAL A 65 8.30 -10.65 -1.50
N GLU A 66 8.24 -10.76 -0.17
CA GLU A 66 8.52 -12.00 0.54
C GLU A 66 7.27 -12.51 1.24
N VAL A 67 7.08 -13.83 1.22
CA VAL A 67 6.01 -14.49 1.97
C VAL A 67 6.57 -14.86 3.33
N ALA A 68 6.14 -14.15 4.38
CA ALA A 68 6.48 -14.50 5.75
C ALA A 68 5.44 -15.48 6.31
N THR A 69 5.87 -16.70 6.61
CA THR A 69 5.09 -17.62 7.43
C THR A 69 5.20 -17.17 8.89
N ALA A 70 4.14 -16.59 9.43
CA ALA A 70 4.03 -16.45 10.87
C ALA A 70 3.81 -17.85 11.44
N ASP A 71 4.89 -18.48 11.93
CA ASP A 71 4.73 -19.71 12.69
C ASP A 71 3.79 -19.39 13.86
N PRO A 72 2.66 -20.12 14.00
CA PRO A 72 1.78 -19.90 15.13
C PRO A 72 2.60 -20.11 16.40
N ILE A 73 2.41 -19.23 17.40
CA ILE A 73 3.05 -19.36 18.71
C ILE A 73 2.66 -20.73 19.26
N THR A 74 3.54 -21.72 19.10
CA THR A 74 3.34 -23.04 19.68
C THR A 74 3.66 -22.92 21.17
N GLN A 75 2.63 -22.94 22.00
CA GLN A 75 2.81 -23.08 23.44
C GLN A 75 3.49 -24.42 23.69
N ARG A 76 4.76 -24.41 24.15
CA ARG A 76 5.44 -25.62 24.62
C ARG A 76 4.75 -26.14 25.88
N VAL A 77 3.68 -26.91 25.70
CA VAL A 77 3.14 -27.77 26.75
C VAL A 77 4.07 -28.98 26.85
N GLY A 78 5.14 -28.86 27.64
CA GLY A 78 5.84 -30.04 28.12
C GLY A 78 4.83 -30.93 28.84
N ARG A 79 4.85 -32.24 28.59
CA ARG A 79 4.07 -33.19 29.41
C ARG A 79 4.52 -33.01 30.85
N ILE A 80 3.67 -32.38 31.66
CA ILE A 80 3.75 -32.50 33.11
C ILE A 80 3.25 -33.91 33.37
N THR A 81 4.15 -34.90 33.39
CA THR A 81 3.84 -36.21 33.97
C THR A 81 3.64 -35.94 35.46
N PRO A 82 2.42 -36.07 36.02
CA PRO A 82 2.25 -35.91 37.46
C PRO A 82 2.90 -37.12 38.17
N PRO A 83 3.41 -36.92 39.40
CA PRO A 83 3.94 -38.00 40.23
C PRO A 83 2.88 -39.05 40.58
#